data_AF-A0A4S9TQN9-F1
#
_entry.id   AF-A0A4S9TQN9-F1
#
_cell.length_a   1.000
_cell.length_b   1.000
_cell.length_c   1.000
_cell.angle_alpha   90.00
_cell.angle_beta   90.00
_cell.angle_gamma   90.00
#
_symmetry.space_group_name_H-M   'P 1'
#
loop_
_entity.id
_entity.type
_entity.pdbx_description
1 polymer ?
#
loop_
_entity_poly.entity_id
_entity_poly.type
_entity_poly.pdbx_seq_one_letter_code
_entity_poly.pdbx_strand_id
1 'polypeptide(L)'
;MTTETSKPLTNGTGTRSMTMEPIQFSMPLPNAPGSRIHTHLTILATSILLFCTSTTAEFSTPPVPSLGSFVYAMPDRYNPSTPLSTPLYTLPSSLDFADRLAKILARRTNMPVQVGSSVNFSSAGNGGSVEEEMEAFRQLVTVVLSEVEKARAG
;
A
#
# COMPACT_ATOMS: atom_id res chain seq x y z
N MET A 1 -13.55 -45.23 -25.99
CA MET A 1 -12.82 -44.48 -24.94
C MET A 1 -13.09 -43.00 -25.16
N THR A 2 -14.08 -42.46 -24.45
CA THR A 2 -14.46 -41.04 -24.50
C THR A 2 -13.56 -40.26 -23.55
N THR A 3 -12.71 -39.39 -24.09
CA THR A 3 -11.84 -38.51 -23.33
C THR A 3 -12.65 -37.36 -22.73
N GLU A 4 -12.89 -37.40 -21.42
CA GLU A 4 -13.38 -36.23 -20.69
C GLU A 4 -12.32 -35.14 -20.69
N THR A 5 -12.62 -34.02 -21.35
CA THR A 5 -11.79 -32.83 -21.31
C THR A 5 -12.06 -32.13 -19.98
N SER A 6 -11.15 -32.24 -19.02
CA SER A 6 -11.25 -31.52 -17.75
C SER A 6 -11.15 -30.01 -18.03
N LYS A 7 -12.18 -29.25 -17.64
CA LYS A 7 -12.13 -27.80 -17.68
C LYS A 7 -11.01 -27.32 -16.74
N PRO A 8 -10.16 -26.37 -17.18
CA PRO A 8 -9.17 -25.77 -16.30
C PRO A 8 -9.90 -25.06 -15.16
N LEU A 9 -9.52 -25.36 -13.92
CA LEU A 9 -9.97 -24.63 -12.74
C LEU A 9 -9.38 -23.21 -12.82
N THR A 10 -10.15 -22.26 -13.32
CA THR A 10 -9.78 -20.84 -13.27
C THR A 10 -9.84 -20.38 -11.81
N ASN A 11 -8.68 -20.12 -11.22
CA ASN A 11 -8.60 -19.55 -9.88
C ASN A 11 -9.20 -18.12 -9.92
N GLY A 12 -10.16 -17.80 -9.05
CA GLY A 12 -10.75 -16.45 -8.95
C GLY A 12 -12.22 -16.28 -9.35
N THR A 13 -12.96 -17.36 -9.64
CA THR A 13 -14.43 -17.30 -9.84
C THR A 13 -15.22 -17.40 -8.53
N GLY A 14 -14.69 -16.85 -7.44
CA GLY A 14 -15.54 -16.49 -6.31
C GLY A 14 -16.62 -15.55 -6.84
N THR A 15 -17.88 -15.83 -6.53
CA THR A 15 -19.05 -14.95 -6.75
C THR A 15 -18.60 -13.52 -6.58
N ARG A 16 -18.59 -12.74 -7.66
CA ARG A 16 -18.04 -11.36 -7.74
C ARG A 16 -18.19 -10.64 -6.39
N SER A 17 -17.16 -10.69 -5.55
CA SER A 17 -16.93 -9.60 -4.62
C SER A 17 -16.76 -8.42 -5.55
N MET A 18 -17.65 -7.43 -5.48
CA MET A 18 -17.58 -6.24 -6.33
C MET A 18 -16.10 -5.83 -6.39
N THR A 19 -15.46 -6.01 -7.55
CA THR A 19 -14.08 -5.56 -7.75
C THR A 19 -14.21 -4.07 -7.85
N MET A 20 -14.28 -3.44 -6.68
CA MET A 20 -14.33 -2.00 -6.52
C MET A 20 -13.08 -1.49 -7.24
N GLU A 21 -13.29 -0.57 -8.18
CA GLU A 21 -12.17 0.06 -8.88
C GLU A 21 -11.19 0.60 -7.82
N PRO A 22 -9.88 0.32 -7.94
CA PRO A 22 -8.92 0.79 -6.97
C PRO A 22 -9.04 2.31 -6.79
N ILE A 23 -9.13 2.76 -5.54
CA ILE A 23 -9.15 4.18 -5.22
C ILE A 23 -7.74 4.71 -5.49
N GLN A 24 -7.62 5.62 -6.46
CA GLN A 24 -6.36 6.22 -6.85
C GLN A 24 -6.32 7.66 -6.39
N PHE A 25 -5.26 8.02 -5.67
CA PHE A 25 -5.02 9.41 -5.30
C PHE A 25 -3.53 9.73 -5.33
N SER A 26 -3.23 11.02 -5.41
CA SER A 26 -1.87 11.51 -5.28
C SER A 26 -1.81 12.72 -4.36
N MET A 27 -0.74 12.80 -3.58
CA MET A 27 -0.48 13.90 -2.65
C MET A 27 0.93 14.44 -2.87
N PRO A 28 1.15 15.75 -2.74
CA PRO A 28 2.48 16.32 -2.80
C PRO A 28 3.33 15.79 -1.65
N LEU A 29 4.61 15.56 -1.91
CA LEU A 29 5.54 15.20 -0.85
C LEU A 29 5.92 16.47 -0.06
N PRO A 30 5.87 16.46 1.28
CA PRO A 30 6.22 17.63 2.10
C PRO A 30 7.64 18.10 1.81
N ASN A 31 7.81 19.42 1.72
CA ASN A 31 9.11 20.08 1.48
C ASN A 31 9.84 19.64 0.20
N ALA A 32 9.16 19.01 -0.75
CA ALA A 32 9.75 18.48 -1.98
C ALA A 32 9.01 18.99 -3.23
N PRO A 33 9.32 20.20 -3.72
CA PRO A 33 8.63 20.80 -4.87
C PRO A 33 8.72 19.89 -6.09
N GLY A 34 7.56 19.55 -6.68
CA GLY A 34 7.50 18.68 -7.86
C GLY A 34 7.58 17.17 -7.56
N SER A 35 7.69 16.77 -6.29
CA SER A 35 7.58 15.36 -5.89
C SER A 35 6.17 15.03 -5.38
N ARG A 36 5.67 13.85 -5.75
CA ARG A 36 4.33 13.37 -5.35
C ARG A 36 4.37 11.91 -4.97
N ILE A 37 3.57 11.53 -3.98
CA ILE A 37 3.23 10.14 -3.68
C ILE A 37 1.95 9.80 -4.44
N HIS A 38 1.98 8.72 -5.19
CA HIS A 38 0.84 8.12 -5.86
C HIS A 38 0.46 6.84 -5.14
N THR A 39 -0.83 6.67 -4.90
CA THR A 39 -1.34 5.58 -4.09
C THR A 39 -2.51 4.92 -4.79
N HIS A 40 -2.47 3.59 -4.87
CA HIS A 40 -3.56 2.75 -5.32
C HIS A 40 -4.04 1.92 -4.12
N LEU A 41 -5.27 2.17 -3.69
CA LEU A 41 -5.91 1.52 -2.56
C LEU A 41 -7.05 0.62 -3.05
N THR A 42 -6.93 -0.68 -2.82
CA THR A 42 -7.98 -1.67 -3.07
C THR A 42 -8.48 -2.20 -1.73
N ILE A 43 -9.76 -1.99 -1.46
CA ILE A 43 -10.42 -2.47 -0.25
C ILE A 43 -11.20 -3.73 -0.61
N LEU A 44 -10.80 -4.85 -0.03
CA LEU A 44 -11.46 -6.14 -0.21
C LEU A 44 -12.38 -6.43 0.98
N ALA A 45 -13.25 -7.42 0.84
CA ALA A 45 -14.18 -7.81 1.90
C ALA A 45 -13.48 -8.16 3.23
N THR A 46 -12.27 -8.71 3.17
CA THR A 46 -11.55 -9.23 4.35
C THR A 46 -10.12 -8.70 4.49
N SER A 47 -9.64 -7.87 3.57
CA SER A 47 -8.28 -7.30 3.62
C SER A 47 -8.17 -5.98 2.86
N ILE A 48 -7.05 -5.30 3.04
CA ILE A 48 -6.71 -4.07 2.31
C ILE A 48 -5.42 -4.32 1.52
N LEU A 49 -5.38 -3.87 0.28
CA LEU A 49 -4.19 -3.88 -0.57
C LEU A 49 -3.84 -2.44 -0.94
N LEU A 50 -2.62 -2.04 -0.64
CA LEU A 50 -2.13 -0.68 -0.84
C LEU A 50 -0.83 -0.72 -1.64
N PHE A 51 -0.76 0.01 -2.74
CA PHE A 51 0.48 0.27 -3.46
C PHE A 51 0.79 1.76 -3.43
N CYS A 52 2.01 2.11 -3.04
CA CYS A 52 2.50 3.47 -2.99
C CYS A 52 3.80 3.60 -3.78
N THR A 53 3.89 4.64 -4.60
CA THR A 53 5.11 4.99 -5.33
C THR A 53 5.29 6.50 -5.33
N SER A 54 6.50 6.98 -5.55
CA SER A 54 6.79 8.41 -5.64
C SER A 54 7.35 8.77 -7.02
N THR A 55 6.98 9.95 -7.51
CA THR A 55 7.56 10.53 -8.72
C THR A 55 8.14 11.90 -8.41
N THR A 56 9.24 12.27 -9.06
CA THR A 56 9.83 13.60 -9.00
C THR A 56 9.88 14.19 -10.41
N ALA A 57 9.53 15.46 -10.56
CA ALA A 57 9.40 16.15 -11.85
C ALA A 57 10.71 16.32 -12.65
N GLU A 58 11.86 15.92 -12.10
CA GLU A 58 13.19 16.08 -12.71
C GLU A 58 13.49 15.08 -13.83
N PHE A 59 12.70 14.00 -13.96
CA PHE A 59 12.96 12.96 -14.96
C PHE A 59 12.20 13.25 -16.27
N SER A 60 12.95 13.46 -17.36
CA SER A 60 12.42 13.67 -18.73
C SER A 60 11.72 12.43 -19.31
N THR A 61 12.01 11.24 -18.77
CA THR A 61 11.28 9.99 -19.01
C THR A 61 10.89 9.41 -17.66
N PRO A 62 9.60 9.19 -17.36
CA PRO A 62 9.20 8.58 -16.09
C PRO A 62 9.74 7.15 -16.05
N PRO A 63 10.63 6.81 -15.09
CA PRO A 63 11.06 5.42 -14.93
C PRO A 63 9.82 4.57 -14.59
N VAL A 64 9.78 3.34 -15.10
CA VAL A 64 8.74 2.37 -14.69
C VAL A 64 8.90 2.18 -13.18
N PRO A 65 7.89 2.54 -12.37
CA PRO A 65 8.02 2.47 -10.92
C PRO A 65 8.21 1.00 -10.52
N SER A 66 9.25 0.73 -9.73
CA SER A 66 9.46 -0.61 -9.16
C SER A 66 8.38 -0.91 -8.12
N LEU A 67 8.19 -2.19 -7.81
CA LEU A 67 7.31 -2.61 -6.71
C LEU A 67 7.83 -2.12 -5.34
N GLY A 68 9.15 -1.94 -5.23
CA GLY A 68 9.81 -1.64 -3.95
C GLY A 68 9.69 -2.81 -2.99
N SER A 69 9.36 -2.58 -1.73
CA SER A 69 9.13 -3.63 -0.73
C SER A 69 7.66 -4.01 -0.67
N PHE A 70 7.35 -5.28 -0.42
CA PHE A 70 5.99 -5.77 -0.25
C PHE A 70 5.85 -6.47 1.10
N VAL A 71 4.97 -5.97 1.96
CA VAL A 71 4.82 -6.41 3.35
C VAL A 71 3.36 -6.77 3.61
N TYR A 72 3.15 -7.89 4.31
CA TYR A 72 1.85 -8.27 4.83
C TYR A 72 1.82 -8.06 6.35
N ALA A 73 0.79 -7.39 6.84
CA ALA A 73 0.52 -7.27 8.26
C ALA A 73 -0.89 -7.70 8.61
N MET A 74 -1.09 -8.22 9.81
CA MET A 74 -2.40 -8.57 10.33
C MET A 74 -2.53 -8.24 11.81
N PRO A 75 -3.76 -7.93 12.29
CA PRO A 75 -4.00 -7.71 13.71
C PRO A 75 -3.65 -8.97 14.51
N ASP A 76 -2.97 -8.79 15.64
CA ASP A 76 -2.81 -9.85 16.62
C ASP A 76 -4.03 -9.85 17.56
N ARG A 77 -4.66 -11.02 17.70
CA ARG A 77 -5.81 -11.22 18.57
C ARG A 77 -5.44 -11.24 20.05
N TYR A 78 -4.19 -11.60 20.37
CA TYR A 78 -3.70 -11.67 21.75
C TYR A 78 -3.09 -10.34 22.19
N ASN A 79 -2.41 -9.63 21.29
CA ASN A 79 -1.87 -8.30 21.56
C ASN A 79 -2.28 -7.26 20.49
N PRO A 80 -3.45 -6.62 20.64
CA PRO A 80 -3.96 -5.64 19.67
C PRO A 80 -3.04 -4.43 19.43
N SER A 81 -2.10 -4.15 20.34
CA SER A 81 -1.15 -3.05 20.21
C SER A 81 -0.02 -3.32 19.21
N THR A 82 0.28 -4.60 18.96
CA THR A 82 1.41 -5.06 18.13
C THR A 82 0.94 -6.01 17.02
N PRO A 83 0.61 -5.49 15.84
CA PRO A 83 0.28 -6.32 14.67
C PRO A 83 1.45 -7.22 14.26
N LEU A 84 1.12 -8.42 13.79
CA LEU A 84 2.08 -9.33 13.18
C LEU A 84 2.39 -8.82 11.77
N SER A 85 3.67 -8.80 11.40
CA SER A 85 4.10 -8.37 10.07
C SER A 85 5.09 -9.36 9.48
N THR A 86 5.02 -9.57 8.17
CA THR A 86 5.89 -10.46 7.41
C THR A 86 6.22 -9.80 6.08
N PRO A 87 7.50 -9.45 5.85
CA PRO A 87 7.93 -8.96 4.54
C PRO A 87 7.93 -10.11 3.52
N LEU A 88 7.22 -9.93 2.42
CA LEU A 88 7.10 -10.90 1.32
C LEU A 88 8.12 -10.61 0.22
N TYR A 89 8.43 -9.34 -0.01
CA TYR A 89 9.51 -8.89 -0.88
C TYR A 89 10.27 -7.75 -0.21
N THR A 90 11.59 -7.81 -0.21
CA THR A 90 12.43 -6.88 0.54
C THR A 90 13.29 -6.04 -0.40
N LEU A 91 13.15 -4.73 -0.31
CA LEU A 91 14.09 -3.76 -0.85
C LEU A 91 14.53 -2.85 0.29
N PRO A 92 15.82 -2.86 0.69
CA PRO A 92 16.27 -2.19 1.91
C PRO A 92 15.89 -0.71 2.00
N SER A 93 15.83 0.00 0.87
CA SER A 93 15.51 1.44 0.82
C SER A 93 14.05 1.80 1.13
N SER A 94 13.12 0.84 1.10
CA SER A 94 11.69 1.11 1.31
C SER A 94 11.00 0.17 2.32
N LEU A 95 11.77 -0.77 2.89
CA LEU A 95 11.26 -1.80 3.79
C LEU A 95 10.68 -1.21 5.08
N ASP A 96 11.42 -0.31 5.74
CA ASP A 96 10.99 0.28 7.01
C ASP A 96 9.69 1.07 6.86
N PHE A 97 9.58 1.83 5.77
CA PHE A 97 8.36 2.57 5.44
C PHE A 97 7.18 1.63 5.21
N ALA A 98 7.35 0.60 4.37
CA ALA A 98 6.30 -0.37 4.05
C ALA A 98 5.83 -1.14 5.30
N ASP A 99 6.77 -1.56 6.15
CA ASP A 99 6.47 -2.31 7.38
C ASP A 99 5.72 -1.45 8.41
N ARG A 100 6.16 -0.21 8.64
CA ARG A 100 5.46 0.74 9.52
C ARG A 100 4.05 1.04 9.01
N LEU A 101 3.90 1.23 7.70
CA LEU A 101 2.60 1.52 7.08
C LEU A 101 1.65 0.32 7.23
N ALA A 102 2.11 -0.89 6.91
CA ALA A 102 1.33 -2.11 7.04
C ALA A 102 0.86 -2.34 8.48
N LYS A 103 1.76 -2.21 9.46
CA LYS A 103 1.43 -2.36 10.89
C LYS A 103 0.42 -1.32 11.34
N ILE A 104 0.63 -0.04 11.04
CA ILE A 104 -0.28 1.02 11.50
C ILE A 104 -1.67 0.86 10.90
N LEU A 105 -1.76 0.54 9.60
CA LEU A 105 -3.05 0.30 8.95
C LEU A 105 -3.75 -0.96 9.49
N ALA A 106 -3.02 -2.05 9.70
CA ALA A 106 -3.60 -3.27 10.28
C ALA A 106 -4.14 -3.01 11.70
N ARG A 107 -3.38 -2.28 12.52
CA ARG A 107 -3.81 -1.90 13.88
C ARG A 107 -5.08 -1.04 13.87
N ARG A 108 -5.16 -0.06 12.97
CA ARG A 108 -6.24 0.93 12.97
C ARG A 108 -7.51 0.45 12.27
N THR A 109 -7.39 -0.41 11.27
CA THR A 109 -8.54 -0.94 10.52
C THR A 109 -9.05 -2.26 11.11
N ASN A 110 -8.25 -2.91 11.95
CA ASN A 110 -8.46 -4.26 12.46
C ASN A 110 -8.66 -5.29 11.32
N MET A 111 -7.92 -5.12 10.22
CA MET A 111 -7.91 -6.00 9.05
C MET A 111 -6.49 -6.38 8.66
N PRO A 112 -6.29 -7.53 7.99
CA PRO A 112 -5.08 -7.80 7.23
C PRO A 112 -4.82 -6.72 6.17
N VAL A 113 -3.58 -6.26 6.07
CA VAL A 113 -3.14 -5.23 5.13
C VAL A 113 -1.90 -5.70 4.38
N GLN A 114 -1.94 -5.60 3.06
CA GLN A 114 -0.81 -5.78 2.17
C GLN A 114 -0.35 -4.42 1.67
N VAL A 115 0.93 -4.10 1.84
CA VAL A 115 1.52 -2.82 1.42
C VAL A 115 2.69 -3.08 0.51
N GLY A 116 2.60 -2.59 -0.73
CA GLY A 116 3.73 -2.42 -1.63
C GLY A 116 4.18 -0.97 -1.61
N SER A 117 5.46 -0.71 -1.36
CA SER A 117 5.99 0.65 -1.39
C SER A 117 7.34 0.72 -2.09
N SER A 118 7.41 1.55 -3.13
CA SER A 118 8.63 2.06 -3.76
C SER A 118 8.82 3.56 -3.55
N VAL A 119 8.15 4.12 -2.53
CA VAL A 119 8.31 5.54 -2.18
C VAL A 119 9.76 5.82 -1.82
N ASN A 120 10.33 6.82 -2.47
CA ASN A 120 11.67 7.30 -2.25
C ASN A 120 11.63 8.77 -1.82
N PHE A 121 12.27 9.07 -0.70
CA PHE A 121 12.36 10.41 -0.13
C PHE A 121 13.68 11.12 -0.47
N SER A 122 14.59 10.49 -1.22
CA SER A 122 15.91 11.05 -1.52
C SER A 122 15.88 12.39 -2.26
N SER A 123 14.78 12.69 -2.97
CA SER A 123 14.54 13.94 -3.68
C SER A 123 13.72 14.96 -2.86
N ALA A 124 13.48 14.70 -1.57
CA ALA A 124 12.85 15.68 -0.68
C ALA A 124 13.82 16.80 -0.31
N GLY A 125 13.29 17.99 0.02
CA GLY A 125 14.06 19.22 0.15
C GLY A 125 15.18 19.16 1.19
N ASN A 126 15.06 18.31 2.21
CA ASN A 126 16.08 18.05 3.21
C ASN A 126 16.79 16.69 3.03
N GLY A 127 16.77 16.13 1.82
CA GLY A 127 17.41 14.85 1.49
C GLY A 127 16.67 13.61 2.00
N GLY A 128 15.36 13.74 2.28
CA GLY A 128 14.56 12.67 2.86
C GLY A 128 14.78 12.54 4.35
N SER A 129 14.74 13.68 5.06
CA SER A 129 14.90 13.65 6.51
C SER A 129 13.75 12.87 7.16
N VAL A 130 14.01 12.33 8.35
CA VAL A 130 13.02 11.53 9.08
C VAL A 130 11.74 12.34 9.33
N GLU A 131 11.86 13.64 9.54
CA GLU A 131 10.73 14.55 9.74
C GLU A 131 9.83 14.62 8.49
N GLU A 132 10.42 14.75 7.30
CA GLU A 132 9.69 14.79 6.02
C GLU A 132 9.00 13.45 5.74
N GLU A 133 9.70 12.34 5.95
CA GLU A 133 9.13 11.00 5.84
C GLU A 133 7.94 10.83 6.81
N MET A 134 8.11 11.25 8.06
CA MET A 134 7.06 11.12 9.08
C MET A 134 5.86 12.03 8.82
N GLU A 135 6.06 13.21 8.24
CA GLU A 135 4.96 14.08 7.82
C GLU A 135 4.17 13.45 6.67
N ALA A 136 4.86 13.00 5.61
CA ALA A 136 4.25 12.32 4.48
C ALA A 136 3.51 11.06 4.91
N PHE A 137 4.13 10.29 5.80
CA PHE A 137 3.57 9.07 6.39
C PHE A 137 2.26 9.36 7.13
N ARG A 138 2.22 10.39 7.99
CA ARG A 138 1.00 10.75 8.74
C ARG A 138 -0.13 11.18 7.83
N GLN A 139 0.18 11.99 6.81
CA GLN A 139 -0.80 12.42 5.81
C GLN A 139 -1.36 11.22 5.04
N LEU A 140 -0.49 10.33 4.54
CA LEU A 140 -0.88 9.12 3.82
C LEU A 140 -1.78 8.21 4.66
N VAL A 141 -1.39 7.93 5.91
CA VAL A 141 -2.19 7.13 6.84
C VAL A 141 -3.57 7.75 7.06
N THR A 142 -3.63 9.07 7.19
CA THR A 142 -4.89 9.78 7.43
C THR A 142 -5.83 9.66 6.23
N VAL A 143 -5.33 9.86 5.01
CA VAL A 143 -6.12 9.73 3.78
C VAL A 143 -6.60 8.29 3.59
N VAL A 144 -5.70 7.30 3.70
CA VAL A 144 -6.05 5.88 3.53
C VAL A 144 -7.13 5.46 4.54
N LEU A 145 -7.02 5.86 5.81
CA LEU A 145 -8.03 5.52 6.81
C LEU A 145 -9.38 6.18 6.51
N SER A 146 -9.38 7.43 6.06
CA SER A 146 -10.61 8.11 5.66
C SER A 146 -11.31 7.39 4.50
N GLU A 147 -10.56 6.96 3.49
CA GLU A 147 -11.12 6.20 2.37
C GLU A 147 -11.64 4.81 2.80
N VAL A 148 -10.93 4.14 3.71
CA VAL A 148 -11.38 2.86 4.29
C VAL A 148 -12.65 3.02 5.11
N GLU A 149 -12.78 4.10 5.89
CA GLU A 149 -13.99 4.40 6.67
C GLU A 149 -15.18 4.70 5.76
N LYS A 150 -14.98 5.50 4.71
CA LYS A 150 -16.03 5.80 3.70
C LYS A 150 -16.52 4.53 3.01
N ALA A 151 -15.59 3.67 2.57
CA ALA A 151 -15.92 2.42 1.88
C ALA A 151 -16.64 1.40 2.78
N ARG A 152 -16.51 1.51 4.11
CA ARG A 152 -17.23 0.68 5.09
C ARG A 152 -18.60 1.21 5.47
N ALA A 153 -18.82 2.51 5.32
CA ALA A 153 -20.07 3.17 5.66
C ALA A 153 -21.12 3.11 4.53
N GLY A 154 -20.68 2.90 3.29
CA GLY A 154 -21.53 2.66 2.12
C GLY A 154 -21.84 1.18 1.91
#